data_AF-A0A959KQN2-F1
#
_entry.id   AF-A0A959KQN2-F1
#
_cell.length_a   1.000
_cell.length_b   1.000
_cell.length_c   1.000
_cell.angle_alpha   90.00
_cell.angle_beta   90.00
_cell.angle_gamma   90.00
#
_symmetry.space_group_name_H-M   'P 1'
#
loop_
_entity.id
_entity.type
_entity.pdbx_description
1 polymer ?
#
loop_
_entity_poly.entity_id
_entity_poly.type
_entity_poly.pdbx_seq_one_letter_code
_entity_poly.pdbx_strand_id
1 'polypeptide(L)'
;AGLLHERTLAQVVSFLQPRFPSLVAEPGTFDRLLALMRLDKKNEAGQIRFALIGPIGQCVVDQTCSDDRIAESLEYYRTKTRSAD
;
A
#
# COMPACT_ATOMS: atom_id res chain seq x y z
N ALA A 1 -7.07 -14.71 -8.05
CA ALA A 1 -6.14 -14.93 -6.92
C ALA A 1 -5.29 -13.68 -6.76
N GLY A 2 -4.92 -13.30 -5.53
CA GLY A 2 -4.04 -12.15 -5.28
C GLY A 2 -2.60 -12.40 -5.75
N LEU A 3 -1.84 -11.32 -5.99
CA LEU A 3 -0.45 -11.38 -6.50
C LEU A 3 0.56 -11.94 -5.47
N LEU A 4 0.26 -11.79 -4.19
CA LEU A 4 1.10 -12.19 -3.07
C LEU A 4 0.34 -13.16 -2.16
N HIS A 5 0.96 -14.30 -1.84
CA HIS A 5 0.40 -15.22 -0.85
C HIS A 5 0.47 -14.64 0.56
N GLU A 6 -0.52 -14.95 1.40
CA GLU A 6 -0.62 -14.45 2.77
C GLU A 6 0.62 -14.77 3.63
N ARG A 7 1.20 -15.96 3.46
CA ARG A 7 2.46 -16.34 4.13
C ARG A 7 3.62 -15.41 3.77
N THR A 8 3.73 -15.04 2.50
CA THR A 8 4.78 -14.14 2.03
C THR A 8 4.51 -12.70 2.48
N LEU A 9 3.25 -12.25 2.49
CA LEU A 9 2.86 -10.97 3.07
C LEU A 9 3.29 -10.88 4.54
N ALA A 10 3.00 -11.90 5.35
CA ALA A 10 3.39 -11.94 6.76
C ALA A 10 4.92 -11.88 6.94
N GLN A 11 5.69 -12.57 6.09
CA GLN A 11 7.15 -12.52 6.09
C GLN A 11 7.70 -11.13 5.73
N VAL A 12 7.12 -10.48 4.71
CA VAL A 12 7.52 -9.11 4.31
C VAL A 12 7.23 -8.12 5.43
N VAL A 13 6.04 -8.17 6.03
CA VAL A 13 5.64 -7.27 7.12
C VAL A 13 6.55 -7.46 8.34
N SER A 14 6.78 -8.69 8.79
CA SER A 14 7.65 -8.95 9.95
C SER A 14 9.11 -8.56 9.73
N PHE A 15 9.55 -8.57 8.47
CA PHE A 15 10.88 -8.09 8.11
C PHE A 15 10.97 -6.56 8.09
N LEU A 16 9.99 -5.86 7.51
CA LEU A 16 10.05 -4.41 7.32
C LEU A 16 9.72 -3.63 8.60
N GLN A 17 8.69 -4.03 9.35
CA GLN A 17 8.19 -3.26 10.49
C GLN A 17 9.23 -2.88 11.55
N PRO A 18 10.08 -3.80 12.06
CA PRO A 18 11.08 -3.43 13.06
C PRO A 18 12.25 -2.60 12.50
N ARG A 19 12.35 -2.44 11.18
CA ARG A 19 13.48 -1.78 10.50
C ARG A 19 13.17 -0.36 10.04
N PHE A 20 11.89 0.00 9.90
CA PHE A 20 11.48 1.29 9.38
C PHE A 20 10.46 1.95 10.30
N PRO A 21 10.51 3.27 10.49
CA PRO A 21 9.50 3.98 11.25
C PRO A 21 8.13 3.83 10.59
N SER A 22 7.11 3.61 11.41
CA SER A 22 5.73 3.63 10.97
C SER A 22 5.34 5.03 10.49
N LEU A 23 4.86 5.12 9.26
CA LEU A 23 4.13 6.31 8.79
C LEU A 23 2.77 6.41 9.48
N VAL A 24 2.43 7.60 9.95
CA VAL A 24 1.10 7.90 10.50
C VAL A 24 0.12 8.04 9.33
N ALA A 25 -0.79 7.08 9.20
CA ALA A 25 -1.89 7.11 8.24
C ALA A 25 -3.21 7.27 9.02
N GLU A 26 -3.50 8.49 9.49
CA GLU A 26 -4.75 8.75 10.20
C GLU A 26 -5.95 8.61 9.25
N PRO A 27 -7.09 8.05 9.68
CA PRO A 27 -8.25 7.84 8.81
C PRO A 27 -8.72 9.10 8.07
N GLY A 28 -8.64 10.27 8.71
CA GLY A 28 -8.99 11.56 8.10
C GLY A 28 -8.03 12.05 7.01
N THR A 29 -6.93 11.33 6.74
CA THR A 29 -5.92 11.71 5.73
C THR A 29 -6.05 10.93 4.42
N PHE A 30 -6.92 9.92 4.34
CA PHE A 30 -6.98 9.03 3.17
C PHE A 30 -7.39 9.77 1.89
N ASP A 31 -8.36 10.68 1.96
CA ASP A 31 -8.75 11.51 0.81
C ASP A 31 -7.59 12.39 0.33
N ARG A 32 -6.80 12.93 1.27
CA ARG A 32 -5.62 13.71 0.94
C ARG A 32 -4.54 12.84 0.30
N LEU A 33 -4.33 11.62 0.80
CA LEU A 33 -3.39 10.66 0.22
C LEU A 33 -3.83 10.26 -1.20
N LEU A 34 -5.11 9.97 -1.43
CA LEU A 34 -5.64 9.67 -2.76
C LEU A 34 -5.45 10.84 -3.73
N ALA A 35 -5.74 12.06 -3.28
CA ALA A 35 -5.52 13.27 -4.09
C ALA A 35 -4.03 13.45 -4.45
N LEU A 36 -3.12 13.18 -3.52
CA LEU A 36 -1.67 13.22 -3.79
C LEU A 36 -1.22 12.09 -4.73
N MET A 37 -1.72 10.86 -4.54
CA MET A 37 -1.42 9.72 -5.39
C MET A 37 -1.84 9.98 -6.84
N ARG A 38 -2.95 10.70 -7.08
CA ARG A 38 -3.41 11.08 -8.43
C ARG A 38 -2.45 12.03 -9.16
N LEU A 39 -1.59 12.74 -8.45
CA LEU A 39 -0.59 13.65 -9.04
C LEU A 39 0.72 12.94 -9.44
N ASP A 40 0.85 11.63 -9.17
CA ASP A 40 2.04 10.86 -9.56
C ASP A 40 2.18 10.83 -11.09
N LYS A 41 3.41 11.04 -11.59
CA LYS A 41 3.71 11.11 -13.03
C LYS A 41 3.46 9.80 -13.77
N LYS A 42 3.30 8.66 -13.07
CA LYS A 42 2.98 7.34 -13.65
C LYS A 42 1.51 7.18 -14.03
N ASN A 43 0.66 8.11 -13.58
CA ASN A 43 -0.75 8.09 -13.88
C ASN A 43 -1.01 8.62 -15.29
N GLU A 44 -1.70 7.84 -16.12
CA GLU A 44 -2.31 8.36 -17.35
C GLU A 44 -3.82 8.44 -17.14
N ALA A 45 -4.46 9.42 -17.78
CA ALA A 45 -5.90 9.65 -17.71
C ALA A 45 -6.46 9.80 -16.27
N GLY A 46 -5.64 10.21 -15.29
CA GLY A 46 -6.07 10.44 -13.91
C GLY A 46 -6.29 9.18 -13.06
N GLN A 47 -5.88 8.01 -13.56
CA GLN A 47 -5.92 6.75 -12.83
C GLN A 47 -4.62 6.50 -12.07
N ILE A 48 -4.73 6.15 -10.79
CA ILE A 48 -3.56 5.83 -9.96
C ILE A 48 -2.95 4.51 -10.46
N ARG A 49 -1.65 4.50 -10.73
CA ARG A 49 -0.91 3.31 -11.14
C ARG A 49 0.12 2.87 -10.11
N PHE A 50 0.07 1.59 -9.77
CA PHE A 50 0.95 0.96 -8.81
C PHE A 50 1.90 -0.03 -9.49
N ALA A 51 3.09 -0.14 -8.90
CA ALA A 51 3.93 -1.31 -9.02
C ALA A 51 3.61 -2.22 -7.82
N LEU A 52 3.00 -3.38 -8.07
CA LEU A 52 2.60 -4.32 -7.03
C LEU A 52 3.57 -5.49 -6.97
N ILE A 53 3.99 -5.84 -5.75
CA ILE A 53 4.86 -6.98 -5.53
C ILE A 53 4.09 -8.29 -5.69
N GLY A 54 4.73 -9.25 -6.36
CA GLY A 54 4.29 -10.64 -6.42
C GLY A 54 5.16 -11.51 -5.51
N PRO A 55 5.40 -12.80 -5.86
CA PRO A 55 6.43 -13.61 -5.23
C PRO A 55 7.78 -12.86 -5.12
N ILE A 56 8.63 -13.25 -4.18
CA ILE A 56 9.93 -12.59 -3.96
C ILE A 56 10.72 -12.54 -5.28
N GLY A 57 11.15 -11.33 -5.66
CA GLY A 57 11.85 -11.07 -6.93
C GLY A 57 10.94 -10.76 -8.12
N GLN A 58 9.61 -10.72 -7.95
CA GLN A 58 8.63 -10.39 -8.98
C GLN A 58 7.87 -9.10 -8.65
N CYS A 59 7.61 -8.31 -9.69
CA CYS A 59 6.84 -7.09 -9.61
C CYS A 59 6.02 -6.93 -10.89
N VAL A 60 4.77 -6.51 -10.76
CA VAL A 60 3.93 -6.14 -11.90
C VAL A 60 3.67 -4.64 -11.86
N VAL A 61 3.90 -3.98 -12.98
CA VAL A 61 3.74 -2.53 -13.13
C VAL A 61 2.39 -2.19 -13.77
N ASP A 62 2.08 -0.90 -13.82
CA ASP A 62 0.90 -0.31 -14.44
C ASP A 62 -0.44 -0.86 -13.95
N GLN A 63 -0.47 -1.31 -12.69
CA GLN A 63 -1.69 -1.84 -12.06
C GLN A 63 -2.56 -0.72 -11.50
N THR A 64 -3.85 -0.77 -11.81
CA THR A 64 -4.84 0.16 -11.25
C THR A 64 -5.63 -0.50 -10.13
N CYS A 65 -6.06 0.28 -9.15
CA CYS A 65 -6.96 -0.16 -8.08
C CYS A 65 -8.09 0.86 -7.90
N SER A 66 -9.25 0.43 -7.42
CA SER A 66 -10.29 1.37 -7.00
C SER A 66 -9.87 2.12 -5.73
N ASP A 67 -10.38 3.33 -5.57
CA ASP A 67 -10.14 4.16 -4.38
C ASP A 67 -10.49 3.40 -3.09
N ASP A 68 -11.58 2.62 -3.08
CA ASP A 68 -11.98 1.77 -1.95
C ASP A 68 -10.91 0.72 -1.58
N ARG A 69 -10.32 0.05 -2.58
CA ARG A 69 -9.27 -0.95 -2.35
C ARG A 69 -7.98 -0.32 -1.82
N ILE A 70 -7.68 0.90 -2.25
CA ILE A 70 -6.55 1.68 -1.74
C ILE A 70 -6.82 2.07 -0.28
N ALA A 71 -8.02 2.56 0.03
CA ALA A 71 -8.42 2.90 1.39
C ALA A 71 -8.39 1.69 2.34
N GLU A 72 -8.92 0.53 1.92
CA GLU A 72 -8.82 -0.73 2.67
C GLU A 72 -7.37 -1.13 2.94
N SER A 73 -6.46 -0.90 1.97
CA SER A 73 -5.04 -1.20 2.12
C SER A 73 -4.34 -0.25 3.09
N LEU A 74 -4.70 1.04 3.09
CA LEU A 74 -4.21 2.03 4.05
C LEU A 74 -4.70 1.71 5.47
N GLU A 75 -5.95 1.30 5.63
CA GLU A 75 -6.48 0.86 6.91
C GLU A 75 -5.77 -0.41 7.39
N TYR A 76 -5.56 -1.40 6.51
CA TYR A 76 -4.77 -2.59 6.84
C TYR A 76 -3.38 -2.19 7.36
N TYR A 77 -2.67 -1.31 6.65
CA TYR A 77 -1.37 -0.81 7.08
C TYR A 77 -1.44 -0.17 8.48
N ARG A 78 -2.43 0.71 8.72
CA ARG A 78 -2.66 1.36 10.03
C ARG A 78 -2.85 0.35 11.16
N THR A 79 -3.64 -0.71 10.96
CA THR A 79 -3.84 -1.76 11.98
C THR A 79 -2.56 -2.51 12.33
N LYS A 80 -1.57 -2.51 11.43
CA LYS A 80 -0.27 -3.17 11.62
C LYS A 80 0.76 -2.23 12.26
N THR A 81 0.62 -0.92 12.12
CA THR A 81 1.63 0.07 12.52
C THR A 81 1.33 0.84 13.80
N ARG A 82 0.36 0.42 14.62
CA ARG A 82 0.17 0.98 15.96
C ARG A 82 1.47 0.81 16.77
N SER A 83 2.22 1.89 16.91
CA SER A 83 3.24 2.00 17.95
C SER A 83 2.58 1.72 19.29
N ALA A 84 3.21 0.88 20.10
CA ALA A 84 3.04 0.94 21.53
C ALA A 84 3.41 2.37 21.95
N ASP A 85 2.48 3.06 22.59
CA ASP A 85 2.83 4.18 23.46
C ASP A 85 3.75 3.69 24.59
#